data_AF-A0A1I7EQW2-F1
#
_entry.id   AF-A0A1I7EQW2-F1
#
_cell.length_a   1.000
_cell.length_b   1.000
_cell.length_c   1.000
_cell.angle_alpha   90.00
_cell.angle_beta   90.00
_cell.angle_gamma   90.00
#
_symmetry.space_group_name_H-M   'P 1'
#
loop_
_entity.id
_entity.type
_entity.pdbx_description
1 polymer ?
#
loop_
_entity_poly.entity_id
_entity_poly.type
_entity_poly.pdbx_seq_one_letter_code
_entity_poly.pdbx_strand_id
1 'polypeptide(L)' 'KLAQSGDARHFVLEAFKHLKAIAAIGAGRDVLAAAHLPANADGVATGDDKQAAEVLKTFIKVAGQHRVWSRAAQAETVPA' A
#
# COMPACT_ATOMS: atom_id res chain seq x y z
N LYS A 1 16.74 -1.38 -8.43
CA LYS A 1 16.02 -0.97 -7.19
C LYS A 1 14.55 -1.41 -7.30
N LEU A 2 13.86 -1.75 -6.20
CA LEU A 2 12.49 -2.30 -6.26
C LEU A 2 11.50 -1.40 -7.03
N ALA A 3 11.59 -0.07 -6.88
CA ALA A 3 10.74 0.87 -7.61
C ALA A 3 10.85 0.78 -9.16
N GLN A 4 11.94 0.23 -9.68
CA GLN A 4 12.15 0.04 -11.13
C GLN A 4 11.74 -1.37 -11.59
N SER A 5 11.43 -2.28 -10.66
CA SER A 5 11.01 -3.64 -10.99
C SER A 5 9.53 -3.65 -11.41
N GLY A 6 9.23 -4.29 -12.55
CA GLY A 6 7.84 -4.54 -12.97
C GLY A 6 7.09 -5.36 -11.94
N ASP A 7 7.67 -6.48 -11.51
CA ASP A 7 7.07 -7.40 -10.56
C ASP A 7 6.79 -6.74 -9.20
N ALA A 8 7.71 -5.91 -8.69
CA ALA A 8 7.50 -5.23 -7.41
C ALA A 8 6.35 -4.21 -7.48
N ARG A 9 6.21 -3.51 -8.61
CA ARG A 9 5.08 -2.59 -8.84
C ARG A 9 3.77 -3.35 -9.02
N HIS A 10 3.79 -4.43 -9.80
CA HIS A 10 2.62 -5.29 -9.99
C HIS A 10 2.16 -5.92 -8.66
N PHE A 11 3.09 -6.35 -7.80
CA PHE A 11 2.77 -6.91 -6.48
C PHE A 11 1.97 -5.94 -5.61
N VAL A 12 2.36 -4.66 -5.55
CA VAL A 12 1.62 -3.66 -4.76
C VAL A 12 0.31 -3.24 -5.44
N LEU A 13 0.26 -3.22 -6.78
CA LEU A 13 -0.98 -2.98 -7.55
C LEU A 13 -2.02 -4.08 -7.27
N GLU A 14 -1.61 -5.35 -7.37
CA GLU A 14 -2.44 -6.51 -7.05
C GLU A 14 -2.92 -6.49 -5.60
N ALA A 15 -2.03 -6.16 -4.65
CA ALA A 15 -2.41 -6.04 -3.25
C ALA A 15 -3.46 -4.94 -3.04
N PHE A 16 -3.31 -3.80 -3.70
CA PHE A 16 -4.26 -2.69 -3.62
C PHE A 16 -5.61 -3.06 -4.22
N LYS A 17 -5.59 -3.62 -5.44
CA LYS A 17 -6.77 -4.09 -6.18
C LYS A 17 -7.55 -5.14 -5.42
N HIS A 18 -6.85 -6.07 -4.77
CA HIS A 18 -7.45 -7.10 -3.92
C HIS A 18 -7.80 -6.64 -2.50
N LEU A 19 -7.85 -5.32 -2.25
CA LEU A 19 -8.32 -4.72 -0.99
C LEU A 19 -7.48 -5.12 0.23
N LYS A 20 -6.20 -5.49 0.04
CA LYS A 20 -5.30 -5.79 1.17
C LYS A 20 -4.86 -4.49 1.85
N ALA A 21 -4.51 -4.59 3.13
CA ALA A 21 -3.77 -3.54 3.82
C ALA A 21 -2.37 -3.41 3.19
N ILE A 22 -1.82 -2.20 3.14
CA ILE A 22 -0.47 -1.93 2.62
C ILE A 22 0.26 -1.03 3.60
N ALA A 23 1.52 -1.35 3.89
CA ALA A 23 2.44 -0.51 4.64
C ALA A 23 3.68 -0.21 3.80
N ALA A 24 4.13 1.05 3.78
CA ALA A 24 5.37 1.44 3.13
C ALA A 24 6.18 2.43 3.99
N ILE A 25 7.37 1.99 4.40
CA ILE A 25 8.27 2.74 5.28
C ILE A 25 9.54 3.11 4.51
N GLY A 26 10.05 4.33 4.71
CA GLY A 26 11.31 4.78 4.12
C GLY A 26 11.29 4.68 2.59
N ALA A 27 12.22 3.94 2.01
CA ALA A 27 12.33 3.70 0.56
C ALA A 27 11.21 2.81 -0.02
N GLY A 28 10.42 2.12 0.82
CA GLY A 28 9.24 1.38 0.36
C GLY A 28 8.18 2.30 -0.26
N ARG A 29 8.15 3.58 0.16
CA ARG A 29 7.24 4.59 -0.41
C ARG A 29 7.52 4.85 -1.88
N ASP A 30 8.78 4.73 -2.30
CA ASP A 30 9.17 4.90 -3.70
C ASP A 30 8.55 3.81 -4.59
N VAL A 31 8.31 2.61 -4.06
CA VAL A 31 7.64 1.52 -4.79
C VAL A 31 6.16 1.85 -5.02
N LEU A 32 5.47 2.36 -4.00
CA LEU A 32 4.08 2.79 -4.13
C LEU A 32 3.94 3.96 -5.11
N ALA A 33 4.85 4.94 -5.02
CA ALA A 33 4.87 6.09 -5.91
C ALA A 33 5.13 5.68 -7.37
N ALA A 34 6.10 4.78 -7.60
CA ALA A 34 6.41 4.27 -8.94
C ALA A 34 5.32 3.36 -9.52
N ALA A 35 4.45 2.79 -8.67
CA ALA A 35 3.23 2.09 -9.05
C ALA A 35 2.02 3.01 -9.20
N HIS A 36 2.17 4.33 -9.01
CA HIS A 36 1.09 5.32 -9.06
C HIS A 36 -0.06 5.05 -8.08
N LEU A 37 0.23 4.40 -6.94
CA LEU A 37 -0.77 4.16 -5.89
C LEU A 37 -0.86 5.34 -4.92
N PRO A 38 -2.08 5.73 -4.49
CA PRO A 38 -2.29 6.82 -3.54
C PRO A 38 -1.80 6.47 -2.13
N ALA A 39 -0.82 7.24 -1.63
CA ALA A 39 -0.25 7.02 -0.29
C ALA A 39 -1.19 7.36 0.88
N ASN A 40 -2.29 8.07 0.62
CA ASN A 40 -3.31 8.49 1.58
C ASN A 40 -4.65 7.76 1.41
N ALA A 41 -4.71 6.73 0.56
CA ALA A 41 -5.91 5.91 0.46
C ALA A 41 -6.17 5.13 1.75
N ASP A 42 -7.44 4.84 2.01
CA ASP A 42 -7.82 4.02 3.16
C ASP A 42 -7.08 2.68 3.14
N GLY A 43 -6.59 2.24 4.29
CA GLY A 43 -5.79 1.03 4.47
C GLY A 43 -4.40 1.01 3.82
N VAL A 44 -3.90 2.15 3.35
CA VAL A 44 -2.49 2.36 3.00
C VAL A 44 -1.83 3.22 4.09
N ALA A 45 -0.83 2.68 4.77
CA ALA A 45 -0.07 3.38 5.80
C ALA A 45 1.35 3.67 5.30
N THR A 46 1.78 4.92 5.37
CA THR A 46 3.13 5.32 4.92
C THR A 46 3.82 6.23 5.93
N GLY A 47 5.15 6.18 5.97
CA GLY A 47 5.97 7.01 6.87
C GLY A 47 7.46 6.86 6.59
N ASP A 48 8.28 7.72 7.19
CA ASP A 48 9.74 7.54 7.22
C ASP A 48 10.15 6.51 8.31
N ASP A 49 11.46 6.25 8.42
CA ASP A 49 11.98 5.25 9.36
C ASP A 49 11.71 5.62 10.83
N LYS A 50 11.54 6.90 11.15
CA LYS A 50 11.21 7.36 12.51
C LYS A 50 9.74 7.11 12.86
N GLN A 51 8.88 6.99 11.85
CA GLN A 51 7.44 6.72 11.98
C GLN A 51 7.08 5.23 11.83
N ALA A 52 8.07 4.35 11.77
CA ALA A 52 7.88 2.94 11.47
C ALA A 52 6.90 2.25 12.44
N ALA A 53 6.96 2.57 13.74
CA ALA A 53 6.10 1.98 14.75
C ALA A 53 4.63 2.35 14.54
N GLU A 54 4.34 3.61 14.24
CA GLU A 54 3.00 4.14 13.97
C GLU A 54 2.41 3.57 12.67
N VAL A 55 3.24 3.46 11.63
CA VAL A 55 2.86 2.83 10.36
C VAL A 55 2.50 1.38 10.58
N LEU A 56 3.34 0.60 11.29
CA LEU A 56 3.07 -0.81 11.58
C LEU A 56 1.83 -0.99 12.46
N LYS A 57 1.63 -0.14 13.47
CA LYS A 57 0.42 -0.16 14.30
C LYS A 57 -0.84 0.06 13.47
N THR A 58 -0.82 1.03 12.56
CA THR A 58 -1.93 1.31 11.64
C THR A 58 -2.17 0.13 10.70
N PHE A 59 -1.10 -0.41 10.11
CA PHE A 59 -1.16 -1.56 9.23
C PHE A 59 -1.77 -2.80 9.90
N ILE A 60 -1.32 -3.15 11.11
CA ILE A 60 -1.84 -4.30 11.87
C ILE A 60 -3.33 -4.13 12.16
N LYS A 61 -3.75 -2.92 12.57
CA LYS A 61 -5.17 -2.61 12.80
C LYS A 61 -6.02 -2.86 11.54
N VAL A 62 -5.56 -2.36 10.38
CA VAL A 62 -6.27 -2.51 9.11
C VAL A 62 -6.24 -3.97 8.63
N ALA A 63 -5.08 -4.64 8.70
CA ALA A 63 -4.94 -6.04 8.32
C ALA A 63 -5.85 -6.96 9.16
N GLY A 64 -6.08 -6.62 10.44
CA GLY A 64 -7.03 -7.31 11.32
C GLY A 64 -8.49 -7.27 10.84
N GLN A 65 -8.84 -6.35 9.92
CA GLN A 65 -10.17 -6.27 9.30
C GLN A 65 -10.31 -7.21 8.09
N HIS A 66 -9.30 -8.05 7.82
CA HIS A 66 -9.18 -8.92 6.65
C HIS A 66 -8.96 -8.16 5.32
N ARG A 67 -9.82 -7.21 4.98
CA ARG A 67 -9.74 -6.37 3.77
C ARG A 67 -10.26 -4.96 4.03
N VAL A 68 -9.93 -4.04 3.12
CA VAL A 68 -10.32 -2.63 3.12
C VAL A 68 -11.50 -2.40 2.17
N TRP A 69 -12.68 -2.84 2.58
CA TRP A 69 -13.88 -2.88 1.73
C TRP A 69 -14.33 -1.51 1.20
N SER A 70 -14.11 -0.45 1.98
CA SER A 70 -14.36 0.95 1.63
C SER A 70 -13.63 1.39 0.35
N ARG A 71 -12.53 0.71 -0.02
CA ARG A 71 -11.71 1.05 -1.18
C ARG A 71 -12.15 0.37 -2.48
N ALA A 72 -13.21 -0.45 -2.46
CA ALA A 72 -13.65 -1.24 -3.62
C ALA A 72 -13.78 -0.42 -4.92
N ALA A 73 -14.50 0.70 -4.88
CA ALA A 73 -14.68 1.54 -6.07
C ALA A 73 -13.37 2.12 -6.62
N GLN A 74 -12.42 2.46 -5.74
CA GLN A 74 -11.10 2.94 -6.15
C GLN A 74 -10.23 1.80 -6.72
N ALA A 75 -10.34 0.61 -6.15
CA ALA A 75 -9.58 -0.58 -6.55
C ALA A 75 -9.90 -1.02 -7.99
N GLU A 76 -11.13 -0.84 -8.47
CA GLU A 76 -11.53 -1.14 -9.85
C GLU A 76 -10.78 -0.33 -10.90
N THR A 77 -10.26 0.85 -10.53
CA THR A 77 -9.49 1.72 -11.45
C THR A 77 -8.03 1.31 -11.61
N VAL A 78 -7.56 0.32 -10.83
CA VAL A 78 -6.15 -0.08 -10.78
C VAL A 78 -5.84 -1.10 -11.88
N PRO A 79 -4.89 -0.79 -12.80
CA PRO A 79 -4.45 -1.70 -13.85
C PRO A 79 -3.43 -2.70 -13.30
N ALA A 80 -3.90 -3.55 -12.38
CA ALA A 80 -3.19 -4.74 -11.92
C ALA A 80 -3.66 -5.96 -12.72
#